data_AF-A0A7W6WG50-F1
#
_entry.id   AF-A0A7W6WG50-F1
#
_cell.length_a   1.000
_cell.length_b   1.000
_cell.length_c   1.000
_cell.angle_alpha   90.00
_cell.angle_beta   90.00
_cell.angle_gamma   90.00
#
_symmetry.space_group_name_H-M   'P 1'
#
loop_
_entity.id
_entity.type
_entity.pdbx_description
1 polymer ?
#
loop_
_entity_poly.entity_id
_entity_poly.type
_entity_poly.pdbx_seq_one_letter_code
_entity_poly.pdbx_strand_id
1 'polypeptide(L)'
;MLAIICGSLSPCDSWAEDDCGRKQLSDQVKDAQQRFEKDCGFTIMQGRLPGDVNCGHGPETIGEAWDRALVAAGVPETFDEREALAKKLDLNSQASLVLMGMARAEGIDYLLRQLRTCEP
;
A
#
# COMPACT_ATOMS: atom_id res chain seq x y z
N MET A 1 -36.37 34.81 -21.28
CA MET A 1 -36.11 33.48 -21.86
C MET A 1 -34.59 33.33 -21.90
N LEU A 2 -33.89 32.45 -21.19
CA LEU A 2 -34.21 31.19 -20.53
C LEU A 2 -33.50 31.13 -19.17
N ALA A 3 -34.12 30.45 -18.20
CA ALA A 3 -33.49 30.00 -16.98
C ALA A 3 -32.63 28.75 -17.25
N ILE A 4 -31.51 28.59 -16.53
CA ILE A 4 -31.04 27.26 -16.11
C ILE A 4 -30.74 27.34 -14.61
N ILE A 5 -31.57 26.60 -13.90
CA ILE A 5 -31.59 26.32 -12.49
C ILE A 5 -30.85 24.99 -12.26
N CYS A 6 -30.21 24.88 -11.10
CA CYS A 6 -29.79 23.66 -10.39
C CYS A 6 -28.65 22.80 -10.96
N GLY A 7 -27.64 22.66 -10.10
CA GLY A 7 -26.73 21.53 -10.08
C GLY A 7 -25.99 21.52 -8.75
N SER A 8 -26.72 21.20 -7.69
CA SER A 8 -26.22 20.82 -6.36
C SER A 8 -24.88 20.08 -6.43
N LEU A 9 -23.83 20.69 -5.88
CA LEU A 9 -22.62 19.98 -5.46
C LEU A 9 -23.03 18.99 -4.38
N SER A 10 -23.36 17.78 -4.82
CA SER A 10 -23.57 16.64 -3.95
C SER A 10 -22.29 16.41 -3.14
N PRO A 11 -22.39 16.10 -1.83
CA PRO A 11 -21.25 15.66 -1.03
C PRO A 11 -20.90 14.21 -1.42
N CYS A 12 -20.36 14.03 -2.62
CA CYS A 12 -19.83 12.76 -3.12
C CYS A 12 -18.32 12.79 -3.34
N ASP A 13 -17.66 13.93 -3.10
CA ASP A 13 -16.20 14.05 -3.32
C ASP A 13 -15.37 13.30 -2.27
N SER A 14 -15.81 13.21 -1.01
CA SER A 14 -15.00 12.59 0.04
C SER A 14 -14.83 11.08 -0.12
N TRP A 15 -15.82 10.39 -0.71
CA TRP A 15 -15.75 8.94 -0.92
C TRP A 15 -14.94 8.60 -2.19
N ALA A 16 -15.01 9.46 -3.21
CA ALA A 16 -14.27 9.29 -4.45
C ALA A 16 -12.75 9.52 -4.26
N GLU A 17 -12.36 10.52 -3.45
CA GLU A 17 -10.95 10.77 -3.14
C GLU A 17 -10.32 9.64 -2.31
N ASP A 18 -11.06 9.10 -1.34
CA ASP A 18 -10.60 7.98 -0.51
C ASP A 18 -10.54 6.66 -1.30
N ASP A 19 -11.50 6.41 -2.18
CA ASP A 19 -11.47 5.25 -3.09
C ASP A 19 -10.30 5.34 -4.07
N CYS A 20 -10.03 6.51 -4.64
CA CYS A 20 -8.85 6.74 -5.48
C CYS A 20 -7.55 6.49 -4.70
N GLY A 21 -7.45 6.99 -3.46
CA GLY A 21 -6.28 6.79 -2.59
C GLY A 21 -6.06 5.33 -2.21
N ARG A 22 -7.12 4.60 -1.84
CA ARG A 22 -7.06 3.16 -1.51
C ARG A 22 -6.66 2.32 -2.72
N LYS A 23 -7.25 2.60 -3.89
CA LYS A 23 -6.89 1.93 -5.14
C LYS A 23 -5.43 2.19 -5.51
N GLN A 24 -4.99 3.44 -5.45
CA GLN A 24 -3.60 3.81 -5.73
C GLN A 24 -2.65 3.04 -4.81
N LEU A 25 -2.90 3.04 -3.50
CA LEU A 25 -2.06 2.31 -2.55
C LEU A 25 -2.10 0.80 -2.79
N SER A 26 -3.26 0.23 -3.16
CA SER A 26 -3.38 -1.19 -3.53
C SER A 26 -2.48 -1.54 -4.71
N ASP A 27 -2.48 -0.69 -5.74
CA ASP A 27 -1.67 -0.89 -6.95
C ASP A 27 -0.17 -0.72 -6.63
N GLN A 28 0.20 0.23 -5.78
CA GLN A 28 1.59 0.41 -5.30
C GLN A 28 2.07 -0.79 -4.47
N VAL A 29 1.26 -1.32 -3.56
CA VAL A 29 1.62 -2.50 -2.76
C VAL A 29 1.77 -3.75 -3.64
N LYS A 30 0.96 -3.89 -4.70
CA LYS A 30 1.13 -4.97 -5.69
C LYS A 30 2.39 -4.81 -6.52
N ASP A 31 2.72 -3.59 -6.95
CA ASP A 31 3.99 -3.30 -7.64
C ASP A 31 5.19 -3.62 -6.73
N ALA A 32 5.14 -3.22 -5.46
CA ALA A 32 6.16 -3.55 -4.48
C ALA A 32 6.36 -5.07 -4.34
N GLN A 33 5.28 -5.87 -4.32
CA GLN A 33 5.39 -7.34 -4.32
C GLN A 33 6.12 -7.87 -5.54
N GLN A 34 5.76 -7.39 -6.74
CA GLN A 34 6.38 -7.83 -7.99
C GLN A 34 7.87 -7.45 -8.05
N ARG A 35 8.23 -6.25 -7.58
CA ARG A 35 9.62 -5.80 -7.48
C ARG A 35 10.41 -6.63 -6.49
N PHE A 36 9.88 -6.83 -5.29
CA PHE A 36 10.50 -7.69 -4.29
C PHE A 36 10.76 -9.08 -4.85
N GLU A 37 9.77 -9.70 -5.49
CA GLU A 37 9.92 -11.05 -6.07
C GLU A 37 10.96 -11.09 -7.18
N LYS A 38 10.98 -10.08 -8.04
CA LYS A 38 11.98 -9.95 -9.11
C LYS A 38 13.39 -9.81 -8.55
N ASP A 39 13.58 -9.02 -7.51
CA ASP A 39 14.90 -8.68 -6.98
C ASP A 39 15.42 -9.76 -6.02
N CYS A 40 14.54 -10.35 -5.21
CA CYS A 40 14.89 -11.36 -4.21
C CYS A 40 14.78 -12.81 -4.72
N GLY A 41 14.07 -13.05 -5.83
CA GLY A 41 13.88 -14.38 -6.42
C GLY A 41 12.88 -15.28 -5.68
N PHE A 42 12.09 -14.72 -4.76
CA PHE A 42 11.01 -15.42 -4.06
C PHE A 42 9.92 -14.42 -3.64
N THR A 43 8.71 -14.92 -3.36
CA THR A 43 7.57 -14.07 -3.01
C THR A 43 7.57 -13.69 -1.52
N ILE A 44 7.31 -12.41 -1.21
CA ILE A 44 7.11 -11.93 0.18
C ILE A 44 5.86 -12.56 0.84
N MET A 45 4.98 -13.17 0.04
CA MET A 45 3.76 -13.84 0.49
C MET A 45 3.98 -15.29 0.95
N GLN A 46 5.20 -15.83 0.89
CA GLN A 46 5.47 -17.22 1.30
C GLN A 46 5.40 -17.39 2.82
N GLY A 47 4.97 -18.57 3.27
CA GLY A 47 4.73 -18.81 4.71
C GLY A 47 5.99 -18.74 5.59
N ARG A 48 7.16 -19.12 5.06
CA ARG A 48 8.45 -19.02 5.78
C ARG A 48 9.40 -18.11 5.02
N LEU A 49 9.62 -16.93 5.58
CA LEU A 49 10.56 -15.96 5.06
C LEU A 49 11.98 -16.22 5.62
N PRO A 50 13.04 -16.04 4.82
CA PRO A 50 14.42 -16.03 5.34
C PRO A 50 14.61 -14.91 6.39
N GLY A 51 15.72 -14.91 7.13
CA GLY A 51 16.03 -13.78 8.03
C GLY A 51 16.68 -12.65 7.22
N ASP A 52 17.90 -12.93 6.78
CA ASP A 52 18.68 -12.06 5.91
C ASP A 52 18.59 -12.54 4.47
N VAL A 53 18.64 -11.59 3.55
CA VAL A 53 18.53 -11.77 2.11
C VAL A 53 19.58 -10.95 1.39
N ASN A 54 19.79 -11.26 0.11
CA ASN A 54 20.56 -10.42 -0.79
C ASN A 54 19.77 -10.29 -2.08
N CYS A 55 19.02 -9.20 -2.20
CA CYS A 55 18.16 -8.91 -3.34
C CYS A 55 18.88 -8.02 -4.38
N GLY A 56 20.19 -8.22 -4.57
CA GLY A 56 21.02 -7.44 -5.50
C GLY A 56 21.64 -6.15 -4.92
N HIS A 57 21.38 -5.83 -3.65
CA HIS A 57 21.88 -4.64 -2.96
C HIS A 57 22.86 -4.94 -1.82
N GLY A 58 23.32 -6.19 -1.73
CA GLY A 58 24.11 -6.68 -0.61
C GLY A 58 23.24 -7.32 0.47
N PRO A 59 23.86 -7.82 1.56
CA PRO A 59 23.13 -8.44 2.67
C PRO A 59 22.27 -7.41 3.42
N GLU A 60 21.00 -7.75 3.64
CA GLU A 60 20.03 -6.94 4.37
C GLU A 60 18.94 -7.82 4.98
N THR A 61 18.15 -7.27 5.89
CA THR A 61 16.96 -7.96 6.42
C THR A 61 15.83 -7.96 5.40
N ILE A 62 14.89 -8.90 5.52
CA ILE A 62 13.67 -8.87 4.69
C ILE A 62 12.84 -7.61 4.88
N GLY A 63 12.82 -7.06 6.10
CA GLY A 63 12.09 -5.83 6.37
C GLY A 63 12.64 -4.67 5.54
N GLU A 64 13.95 -4.53 5.46
CA GLU A 64 14.64 -3.52 4.64
C GLU A 64 14.42 -3.76 3.14
N ALA A 65 14.51 -5.00 2.68
CA ALA A 65 14.24 -5.34 1.29
C ALA A 65 12.80 -5.03 0.88
N TRP A 66 11.83 -5.31 1.77
CA TRP A 66 10.42 -4.98 1.56
C TRP A 66 10.16 -3.47 1.61
N ASP A 67 10.76 -2.78 2.56
CA ASP A 67 10.70 -1.33 2.69
C ASP A 67 11.19 -0.63 1.41
N ARG A 68 12.34 -1.04 0.89
CA ARG A 68 12.85 -0.53 -0.38
C ARG A 68 11.89 -0.79 -1.54
N ALA A 69 11.28 -1.97 -1.59
CA ALA A 69 10.31 -2.30 -2.64
C ALA A 69 9.07 -1.40 -2.58
N LEU A 70 8.59 -1.08 -1.38
CA LEU A 70 7.50 -0.11 -1.17
C LEU A 70 7.87 1.28 -1.67
N VAL A 71 9.05 1.79 -1.30
CA VAL A 71 9.54 3.10 -1.74
C VAL A 71 9.70 3.15 -3.26
N ALA A 72 10.27 2.09 -3.85
CA ALA A 72 10.42 1.97 -5.30
C ALA A 72 9.08 1.92 -6.06
N ALA A 73 8.01 1.46 -5.40
CA ALA A 73 6.65 1.48 -5.93
C ALA A 73 5.91 2.81 -5.68
N GLY A 74 6.55 3.79 -5.02
CA GLY A 74 5.99 5.12 -4.77
C GLY A 74 5.19 5.24 -3.47
N VAL A 75 5.32 4.29 -2.54
CA VAL A 75 4.90 4.49 -1.14
C VAL A 75 5.89 5.47 -0.49
N PRO A 76 5.45 6.42 0.35
CA PRO A 76 6.35 7.40 0.98
C PRO A 76 7.52 6.73 1.72
N GLU A 77 8.68 7.38 1.81
CA GLU A 77 9.86 6.80 2.46
C GLU A 77 9.81 6.96 3.98
N THR A 78 9.26 8.07 4.46
CA THR A 78 9.32 8.42 5.88
C THR A 78 8.22 7.76 6.70
N PHE A 79 8.51 7.49 7.98
CA PHE A 79 7.54 6.97 8.93
C PHE A 79 6.32 7.89 9.06
N ASP A 80 6.55 9.20 9.22
CA ASP A 80 5.48 10.19 9.44
C ASP A 80 4.52 10.27 8.24
N GLU A 81 5.03 10.22 7.01
CA GLU A 81 4.20 10.23 5.80
C GLU A 81 3.38 8.95 5.65
N ARG A 82 3.96 7.78 6.00
CA ARG A 82 3.25 6.50 5.98
C ARG A 82 2.19 6.42 7.07
N GLU A 83 2.46 6.94 8.26
CA GLU A 83 1.48 7.02 9.34
C GLU A 83 0.33 7.96 8.95
N ALA A 84 0.65 9.13 8.38
CA ALA A 84 -0.36 10.07 7.87
C ALA A 84 -1.20 9.44 6.75
N LEU A 85 -0.59 8.72 5.83
CA LEU A 85 -1.27 7.98 4.76
C LEU A 85 -2.20 6.91 5.34
N ALA A 86 -1.70 6.09 6.27
CA ALA A 86 -2.49 5.05 6.91
C ALA A 86 -3.70 5.64 7.65
N LYS A 87 -3.51 6.74 8.37
CA LYS A 87 -4.58 7.46 9.05
C LYS A 87 -5.59 8.07 8.07
N LYS A 88 -5.11 8.68 6.98
CA LYS A 88 -5.97 9.24 5.92
C LYS A 88 -6.88 8.16 5.33
N LEU A 89 -6.35 6.96 5.13
CA LEU A 89 -7.07 5.84 4.54
C LEU A 89 -7.80 4.97 5.58
N ASP A 90 -7.89 5.40 6.84
CA ASP A 90 -8.53 4.67 7.95
C ASP A 90 -8.03 3.20 8.06
N LEU A 91 -6.71 3.02 7.95
CA LEU A 91 -6.05 1.72 8.09
C LEU A 91 -5.79 1.41 9.55
N ASN A 92 -6.02 0.16 9.95
CA ASN A 92 -5.70 -0.29 11.30
C ASN A 92 -4.19 -0.53 11.50
N SER A 93 -3.81 -0.81 12.75
CA SER A 93 -2.40 -1.05 13.11
C SER A 93 -1.73 -2.17 12.31
N GLN A 94 -2.42 -3.27 12.02
CA GLN A 94 -1.85 -4.37 11.25
C GLN A 94 -1.53 -3.97 9.80
N ALA A 95 -2.45 -3.24 9.16
CA ALA A 95 -2.26 -2.70 7.82
C ALA A 95 -1.13 -1.64 7.79
N SER A 96 -1.06 -0.78 8.80
CA SER A 96 0.01 0.22 8.95
C SER A 96 1.39 -0.42 9.11
N LEU A 97 1.50 -1.51 9.87
CA LEU A 97 2.78 -2.23 10.06
C LEU A 97 3.39 -2.68 8.73
N VAL A 98 2.56 -3.13 7.79
CA VAL A 98 3.01 -3.53 6.45
C VAL A 98 3.59 -2.34 5.70
N LEU A 99 2.92 -1.18 5.77
CA LEU A 99 3.40 0.05 5.15
C LEU A 99 4.73 0.48 5.79
N MET A 100 5.00 0.15 7.04
CA MET A 100 6.23 0.48 7.77
C MET A 100 7.34 -0.59 7.61
N GLY A 101 7.31 -1.39 6.55
CA GLY A 101 8.39 -2.36 6.28
C GLY A 101 8.28 -3.69 7.06
N MET A 102 7.33 -3.82 8.00
CA MET A 102 7.17 -5.02 8.83
C MET A 102 6.26 -6.05 8.15
N ALA A 103 6.59 -6.42 6.92
CA ALA A 103 5.81 -7.32 6.11
C ALA A 103 5.69 -8.74 6.69
N ARG A 104 4.46 -9.22 6.76
CA ARG A 104 4.12 -10.65 6.82
C ARG A 104 3.05 -10.92 5.77
N ALA A 105 3.05 -12.11 5.19
CA ALA A 105 2.05 -12.51 4.19
C ALA A 105 0.61 -12.19 4.64
N GLU A 106 0.26 -12.55 5.88
CA GLU A 106 -1.05 -12.26 6.47
C GLU A 106 -1.35 -10.76 6.59
N GLY A 107 -0.35 -9.95 6.96
CA GLY A 107 -0.51 -8.50 7.04
C GLY A 107 -0.71 -7.88 5.67
N ILE A 108 0.07 -8.31 4.67
CA ILE A 108 -0.03 -7.81 3.29
C ILE A 108 -1.38 -8.19 2.68
N ASP A 109 -1.82 -9.43 2.86
CA ASP A 109 -3.15 -9.87 2.41
C ASP A 109 -4.27 -9.07 3.11
N TYR A 110 -4.13 -8.86 4.41
CA TYR A 110 -5.07 -8.02 5.17
C TYR A 110 -5.12 -6.59 4.64
N LEU A 111 -3.97 -5.94 4.43
CA LEU A 111 -3.86 -4.60 3.85
C LEU A 111 -4.54 -4.56 2.48
N LEU A 112 -4.21 -5.49 1.58
CA LEU A 112 -4.81 -5.53 0.24
C LEU A 112 -6.32 -5.72 0.29
N ARG A 113 -6.86 -6.49 1.25
CA ARG A 113 -8.30 -6.62 1.46
C ARG A 113 -8.95 -5.33 1.99
N GLN A 114 -8.30 -4.61 2.90
CA GLN A 114 -8.75 -3.30 3.37
C GLN A 114 -8.74 -2.24 2.26
N LEU A 115 -7.78 -2.34 1.34
CA LEU A 115 -7.64 -1.42 0.22
C LEU A 115 -8.51 -1.79 -1.00
N ARG A 116 -9.24 -2.91 -0.97
CA ARG A 116 -10.26 -3.18 -1.99
C ARG A 116 -11.41 -2.19 -1.77
N THR A 117 -11.48 -1.20 -2.64
CA THR A 117 -12.67 -0.35 -2.79
C THR A 117 -13.82 -1.22 -3.31
N CYS A 118 -15.03 -0.95 -2.85
CA CYS A 118 -16.24 -1.66 -3.25
C CYS A 118 -16.31 -1.82 -4.77
N GLU A 119 -16.13 -3.06 -5.28
CA GLU A 119 -16.73 -3.41 -6.56
C GLU A 119 -18.26 -3.30 -6.38
N PRO A 120 -18.99 -2.69 -7.33
CA PRO A 120 -20.45 -2.64 -7.29
C PRO A 120 -21.10 -4.02 -7.28
#